data_AF-A0A4Q3R467-F1
#
_entry.id   AF-A0A4Q3R467-F1
#
_cell.length_a   1.000
_cell.length_b   1.000
_cell.length_c   1.000
_cell.angle_alpha   90.00
_cell.angle_beta   90.00
_cell.angle_gamma   90.00
#
_symmetry.space_group_name_H-M   'P 1'
#
loop_
_entity.id
_entity.type
_entity.pdbx_description
1 polymer ?
#
loop_
_entity_poly.entity_id
_entity_poly.type
_entity_poly.pdbx_seq_one_letter_code
_entity_poly.pdbx_strand_id
1 'polypeptide(L)' 'MKKIFLSFAAICFLMTARSQENMAPAPKQAQPLVVTGATVHVGNGQVLENASVVIVDGKITAVGNNVTPPAGARTI' A
#
# COMPACT_ATOMS: atom_id res chain seq x y z
N MET A 1 27.03 -21.84 -41.57
CA MET A 1 26.62 -22.57 -40.34
C MET A 1 26.85 -21.76 -39.06
N LYS A 2 28.03 -21.16 -38.83
CA LYS A 2 28.31 -20.32 -37.64
C LYS A 2 27.32 -19.17 -37.39
N LYS A 3 26.90 -18.46 -38.46
CA LYS A 3 25.92 -17.35 -38.36
C LYS A 3 24.54 -17.83 -37.90
N ILE A 4 24.11 -19.01 -38.35
CA ILE A 4 22.83 -19.64 -37.97
C ILE A 4 22.87 -20.05 -36.50
N PHE A 5 23.98 -20.63 -36.05
CA PHE A 5 24.18 -20.97 -34.64
C PHE A 5 24.13 -19.73 -33.74
N LEU A 6 24.73 -18.62 -34.18
CA LEU A 6 24.72 -17.35 -33.45
C LEU A 6 23.32 -16.73 -33.36
N SER A 7 22.54 -16.78 -34.46
CA SER A 7 21.14 -16.33 -34.48
C SER A 7 20.27 -17.14 -33.52
N PHE A 8 20.48 -18.45 -33.44
CA PHE A 8 19.71 -19.32 -32.55
C PHE A 8 20.01 -19.04 -31.07
N ALA A 9 21.29 -18.82 -30.73
CA ALA A 9 21.69 -18.45 -29.38
C ALA A 9 21.09 -17.09 -28.94
N ALA A 10 21.05 -16.11 -29.84
CA ALA A 10 20.45 -14.79 -29.56
C ALA A 10 18.94 -14.88 -29.27
N ILE A 11 18.20 -15.72 -30.00
CA ILE A 11 16.76 -15.95 -29.78
C ILE A 11 16.52 -16.61 -28.41
N CYS A 12 17.31 -17.63 -28.05
CA CYS A 12 17.21 -18.26 -26.74
C CYS A 12 17.49 -17.28 -25.60
N PHE A 13 18.41 -16.32 -25.79
CA PHE A 13 18.71 -15.30 -24.79
C PHE A 13 17.56 -14.30 -24.59
N LEU A 14 16.80 -13.96 -25.65
CA LEU A 14 15.64 -13.07 -25.54
C LEU A 14 14.46 -13.69 -24.78
N MET A 15 14.37 -15.03 -24.71
CA MET A 15 13.31 -15.72 -23.97
C MET A 15 13.43 -15.63 -22.44
N THR A 16 14.57 -15.15 -21.92
CA THR A 16 14.77 -14.97 -20.47
C THR A 16 14.45 -13.56 -19.99
N ALA A 17 14.01 -12.67 -20.87
CA ALA A 17 13.57 -11.33 -20.50
C ALA A 17 12.35 -11.41 -19.58
N ARG A 18 12.49 -10.91 -18.35
CA ARG A 18 11.38 -10.69 -17.42
C ARG A 18 10.85 -9.27 -17.62
N SER A 19 9.54 -9.10 -17.68
CA SER A 19 8.93 -7.77 -17.58
C SER A 19 9.20 -7.20 -16.19
N GLN A 20 9.25 -5.86 -16.08
CA GLN A 20 9.21 -5.22 -14.76
C GLN A 20 7.94 -5.63 -14.03
N GLU A 21 8.04 -5.77 -12.70
CA GLU A 21 6.89 -6.01 -11.85
C GLU A 21 5.85 -4.92 -12.07
N ASN A 22 4.63 -5.31 -12.45
CA ASN A 22 3.54 -4.37 -12.58
C ASN A 22 2.90 -4.20 -11.20
N MET A 23 3.13 -3.08 -10.53
CA MET A 23 2.46 -2.77 -9.27
C MET A 23 0.98 -2.50 -9.53
N ALA A 24 0.15 -3.52 -9.35
CA ALA A 24 -1.30 -3.37 -9.39
C ALA A 24 -1.77 -2.54 -8.17
N PRO A 25 -2.76 -1.65 -8.33
CA PRO A 25 -3.39 -0.97 -7.20
C PRO A 25 -3.91 -1.98 -6.18
N ALA A 26 -3.81 -1.64 -4.89
CA ALA A 26 -4.42 -2.41 -3.83
C ALA A 26 -5.95 -2.52 -4.04
N PRO A 27 -6.58 -3.63 -3.62
CA PRO A 27 -8.04 -3.74 -3.67
C PRO A 27 -8.70 -2.66 -2.83
N LYS A 28 -9.96 -2.33 -3.17
CA LYS A 28 -10.75 -1.39 -2.37
C LYS A 28 -10.90 -1.89 -0.93
N GLN A 29 -10.93 -0.95 -0.01
CA GLN A 29 -11.13 -1.22 1.41
C GLN A 29 -12.49 -1.91 1.63
N ALA A 30 -12.49 -3.06 2.33
CA ALA A 30 -13.70 -3.85 2.58
C ALA A 30 -14.54 -3.33 3.75
N GLN A 31 -13.91 -2.67 4.73
CA GLN A 31 -14.54 -2.12 5.93
C GLN A 31 -13.72 -0.97 6.49
N PRO A 32 -14.30 -0.01 7.22
CA PRO A 32 -13.56 1.07 7.88
C PRO A 32 -12.42 0.54 8.75
N LEU A 33 -11.38 1.34 8.91
CA LEU A 33 -10.21 1.01 9.71
C LEU A 33 -10.04 2.06 10.80
N VAL A 34 -9.70 1.62 12.02
CA VAL A 34 -9.26 2.53 13.08
C VAL A 34 -7.94 2.05 13.63
N VAL A 35 -6.91 2.90 13.53
CA VAL A 35 -5.65 2.70 14.25
C VAL A 35 -5.80 3.35 15.61
N THR A 36 -5.53 2.63 16.70
CA THR A 36 -5.70 3.12 18.07
C THR A 36 -4.37 3.14 18.83
N GLY A 37 -4.28 3.96 19.88
CA GLY A 37 -3.09 4.02 20.74
C GLY A 37 -1.82 4.55 20.06
N ALA A 38 -1.96 5.24 18.92
CA ALA A 38 -0.84 5.70 18.13
C ALA A 38 -0.29 7.04 18.63
N THR A 39 1.01 7.27 18.41
CA THR A 39 1.59 8.61 18.44
C THR A 39 1.51 9.21 17.04
N VAL A 40 0.61 10.17 16.84
CA VAL A 40 0.33 10.76 15.53
C VAL A 40 1.07 12.09 15.39
N HIS A 41 1.97 12.16 14.41
CA HIS A 41 2.62 13.39 13.98
C HIS A 41 1.81 14.00 12.83
N VAL A 42 1.10 15.10 13.10
CA VAL A 42 0.11 15.66 12.15
C VAL A 42 0.76 16.40 10.97
N GLY A 43 2.03 16.76 11.08
CA GLY A 43 2.78 17.49 10.03
C GLY A 43 2.64 19.01 10.11
N ASN A 44 1.84 19.54 11.03
CA ASN A 44 1.75 20.97 11.37
C ASN A 44 2.53 21.32 12.65
N GLY A 45 3.44 20.46 13.08
CA GLY A 45 4.18 20.58 14.35
C GLY A 45 3.46 20.01 15.56
N GLN A 46 2.20 19.60 15.45
CA GLN A 46 1.49 18.93 16.54
C GLN A 46 1.81 17.43 16.60
N VAL A 47 1.98 16.93 17.82
CA VAL A 47 2.13 15.52 18.15
C VAL A 47 0.99 15.13 19.08
N LEU A 48 0.26 14.08 18.72
CA LEU A 48 -0.85 13.54 19.52
C LEU A 48 -0.45 12.17 20.03
N GLU A 49 -0.27 12.04 21.34
CA GLU A 49 0.01 10.75 21.99
C GLU A 49 -1.28 10.00 22.27
N ASN A 50 -1.26 8.66 22.20
CA ASN A 50 -2.43 7.81 22.46
C ASN A 50 -3.68 8.27 21.68
N ALA A 51 -3.48 8.59 20.40
CA ALA A 51 -4.52 9.05 19.49
C ALA A 51 -5.00 7.91 18.59
N SER A 52 -6.17 8.12 18.01
CA SER A 52 -6.76 7.23 17.03
C SER A 52 -6.86 7.90 15.67
N VAL A 53 -6.75 7.10 14.60
CA VAL A 53 -6.88 7.53 13.20
C VAL A 53 -7.93 6.67 12.52
N VAL A 54 -8.99 7.29 12.01
CA VAL A 54 -10.08 6.61 11.30
C VAL A 54 -9.89 6.76 9.79
N ILE A 55 -9.94 5.63 9.08
CA ILE A 55 -9.77 5.55 7.63
C ILE A 55 -11.01 4.89 7.02
N VAL A 56 -11.67 5.60 6.11
CA VAL A 56 -12.85 5.16 5.36
C VAL A 56 -12.59 5.37 3.88
N ASP A 57 -12.88 4.37 3.05
CA ASP A 57 -12.66 4.40 1.59
C ASP A 57 -11.25 4.86 1.19
N GLY A 58 -10.23 4.43 1.94
CA GLY A 58 -8.83 4.80 1.72
C GLY A 58 -8.47 6.25 2.08
N LYS A 59 -9.35 6.97 2.80
CA LYS A 59 -9.12 8.35 3.24
C LYS A 59 -9.18 8.47 4.75
N ILE A 60 -8.31 9.32 5.31
CA ILE A 60 -8.38 9.71 6.72
C ILE A 60 -9.62 10.60 6.90
N THR A 61 -10.50 10.20 7.82
CA THR A 61 -11.75 10.92 8.10
C THR A 61 -11.77 11.56 9.48
N ALA A 62 -10.97 11.06 10.42
CA ALA A 62 -10.80 11.65 11.74
C ALA A 62 -9.47 11.26 12.37
N VAL A 63 -8.91 12.17 13.18
CA VAL A 63 -7.68 11.97 13.96
C VAL A 63 -7.86 12.63 15.32
N GLY A 64 -7.49 11.94 16.40
CA GLY A 64 -7.51 12.51 17.75
C GLY A 64 -7.65 11.49 18.87
N ASN A 65 -7.59 11.96 20.11
CA ASN A 65 -7.68 11.10 21.30
C ASN A 65 -9.08 10.56 21.59
N ASN A 66 -10.12 11.27 21.15
CA ASN A 66 -11.52 10.96 21.43
C ASN A 66 -12.31 10.73 20.14
N VAL A 67 -11.75 9.96 19.21
CA VAL A 67 -12.42 9.64 17.96
C VAL A 67 -13.27 8.39 18.14
N THR A 68 -14.56 8.49 17.79
CA THR A 68 -15.46 7.34 17.81
C THR A 68 -15.29 6.51 16.52
N PRO A 69 -14.94 5.22 16.62
CA PRO A 69 -14.89 4.33 15.47
C PRO A 69 -16.27 4.21 14.79
N PRO A 70 -16.34 4.26 13.45
CA PRO A 70 -17.58 3.93 12.75
C PRO A 70 -17.96 2.46 12.97
N ALA A 71 -19.26 2.16 12.85
CA ALA A 71 -19.77 0.80 13.05
C ALA A 71 -19.12 -0.18 12.06
N GLY A 72 -18.72 -1.36 12.55
CA GLY A 72 -18.06 -2.39 11.75
C GLY A 72 -16.61 -2.07 11.37
N ALA A 73 -16.00 -1.05 11.98
CA ALA A 73 -14.59 -0.77 11.75
C ALA A 73 -13.69 -1.88 12.31
N ARG A 74 -12.64 -2.21 11.56
CA ARG A 74 -11.54 -3.03 12.06
C ARG A 74 -10.59 -2.16 12.86
N THR A 75 -10.42 -2.49 14.13
CA THR A 75 -9.40 -1.88 14.99
C THR A 75 -8.03 -2.51 14.74
N ILE A 76 -7.01 -1.66 14.65
CA ILE A 76 -5.58 -2.02 14.65
C ILE A 76 -4.91 -1.38 15.86
#